data_AF-A0A7J8E6Y9-F1
#
_entry.id   AF-A0A7J8E6Y9-F1
#
_cell.length_a   1.000
_cell.length_b   1.000
_cell.length_c   1.000
_cell.angle_alpha   90.00
_cell.angle_beta   90.00
_cell.angle_gamma   90.00
#
_symmetry.space_group_name_H-M   'P 1'
#
loop_
_entity.id
_entity.type
_entity.pdbx_description
1 polymer ?
#
loop_
_entity_poly.entity_id
_entity_poly.type
_entity_poly.pdbx_seq_one_letter_code
_entity_poly.pdbx_strand_id
1 'polypeptide(L)'
;MEGTKLCFKELTTSQKSGGNVLQMMYEKPERWSYTFQSYACLSRIRSQLASLNGKLKDAEKPVLFFERSVYSDRYIFASNLYESDCMNETEWTIYQDWHDWLNNQFGQSLELDGIIYLRATPEKCLSRIYLRGRNEEQGIPLEYLEKLHSKHESWLLHRTLKTNFDYLQEVPILTLDVNEDFKDKHDSLVERVKEFLSTL
;
A
#
# COMPACT_ATOMS: atom_id res chain seq x y z
N MET A 1 11.36 31.61 16.08
CA MET A 1 11.26 31.72 14.62
C MET A 1 12.62 31.32 14.10
N GLU A 2 12.89 30.19 13.47
CA GLU A 2 12.10 29.35 12.55
C GLU A 2 12.22 27.87 12.97
N GLY A 3 11.08 27.18 13.02
CA GLY A 3 11.01 25.73 13.10
C GLY A 3 10.26 25.23 11.88
N THR A 4 10.50 23.96 11.54
CA THR A 4 9.79 23.15 10.53
C THR A 4 10.17 23.37 9.06
N LYS A 5 11.42 22.99 8.72
CA LYS A 5 11.76 22.28 7.47
C LYS A 5 12.49 20.99 7.83
N LEU A 6 11.75 19.95 8.22
CA LEU A 6 12.29 18.59 8.27
C LEU A 6 11.63 17.76 7.16
N CYS A 7 12.27 17.95 6.00
CA CYS A 7 12.35 17.12 4.82
C CYS A 7 11.68 15.73 4.88
N PHE A 8 10.49 15.59 4.29
CA PHE A 8 10.02 14.32 3.74
C PHE A 8 10.85 13.97 2.51
N LYS A 9 12.05 13.41 2.71
CA LYS A 9 12.86 12.83 1.64
C LYS A 9 13.92 11.89 2.21
N GLU A 10 13.52 10.93 3.04
CA GLU A 10 14.34 9.72 3.15
C GLU A 10 14.11 8.87 1.89
N LEU A 11 14.91 9.18 0.87
CA LEU A 11 15.13 8.26 -0.24
C LEU A 11 15.49 6.90 0.34
N THR A 12 14.84 5.85 -0.14
CA THR A 12 15.15 4.48 0.25
C THR A 12 16.63 4.19 -0.02
N THR A 13 17.29 3.36 0.78
CA THR A 13 18.72 3.07 0.63
C THR A 13 19.08 2.62 -0.79
N SER A 14 18.17 1.93 -1.50
CA SER A 14 18.36 1.58 -2.92
C SER A 14 18.49 2.80 -3.83
N GLN A 15 17.72 3.87 -3.59
CA GLN A 15 17.82 5.13 -4.36
C GLN A 15 19.11 5.91 -4.06
N LYS A 16 19.79 5.64 -2.94
CA LYS A 16 21.05 6.32 -2.57
C LYS A 16 22.29 5.75 -3.27
N SER A 17 22.26 4.50 -3.75
CA SER A 17 23.45 3.85 -4.34
C SER A 17 23.19 2.77 -5.39
N GLY A 18 21.96 2.29 -5.58
CA GLY A 18 21.62 1.10 -6.39
C GLY A 18 20.67 1.33 -7.57
N GLY A 19 20.38 2.59 -7.92
CA GLY A 19 19.43 2.92 -9.00
C GLY A 19 17.97 2.98 -8.55
N ASN A 20 17.10 3.44 -9.45
CA ASN A 20 15.68 3.58 -9.16
C ASN A 20 14.95 2.23 -9.37
N VAL A 21 14.86 1.42 -8.31
CA VAL A 21 14.25 0.07 -8.38
C VAL A 21 12.78 0.09 -8.85
N LEU A 22 12.06 1.19 -8.63
CA LEU A 22 10.70 1.37 -9.16
C LEU A 22 10.73 1.49 -10.69
N GLN A 23 11.61 2.32 -11.21
CA GLN A 23 11.82 2.47 -12.65
C GLN A 23 12.24 1.13 -13.28
N MET A 24 13.20 0.43 -12.65
CA MET A 24 13.68 -0.87 -13.13
C MET A 24 12.54 -1.91 -13.19
N MET A 25 11.63 -1.90 -12.22
CA MET A 25 10.45 -2.76 -12.21
C MET A 25 9.49 -2.43 -13.35
N TYR A 26 9.20 -1.15 -13.62
CA TYR A 26 8.33 -0.79 -14.73
C TYR A 26 8.97 -0.99 -16.12
N GLU A 27 10.30 -0.86 -16.24
CA GLU A 27 11.02 -1.08 -17.50
C GLU A 27 11.19 -2.57 -17.85
N LYS A 28 11.43 -3.43 -16.85
CA LYS A 28 11.64 -4.86 -17.05
C LYS A 28 11.05 -5.69 -15.88
N PRO A 29 9.71 -5.78 -15.79
CA PRO A 29 9.03 -6.36 -14.64
C PRO A 29 9.38 -7.84 -14.42
N GLU A 30 9.58 -8.62 -15.46
CA GLU A 30 9.96 -10.03 -15.39
C GLU A 30 11.35 -10.27 -14.75
N ARG A 31 12.19 -9.22 -14.70
CA ARG A 31 13.51 -9.30 -14.05
C ARG A 31 13.48 -8.72 -12.63
N TRP A 32 12.66 -7.72 -12.38
CA TRP A 32 12.79 -6.86 -11.20
C TRP A 32 11.60 -6.92 -10.24
N SER A 33 10.49 -7.58 -10.60
CA SER A 33 9.30 -7.68 -9.74
C SER A 33 9.63 -8.29 -8.38
N TYR A 34 10.27 -9.46 -8.35
CA TYR A 34 10.65 -10.10 -7.08
C TYR A 34 11.52 -9.20 -6.20
N THR A 35 12.55 -8.58 -6.80
CA THR A 35 13.47 -7.66 -6.12
C THR A 35 12.72 -6.46 -5.54
N PHE A 36 11.86 -5.84 -6.36
CA PHE A 36 11.09 -4.66 -5.99
C PHE A 36 10.09 -4.97 -4.88
N GLN A 37 9.29 -6.03 -5.03
CA GLN A 37 8.26 -6.40 -4.04
C GLN A 37 8.88 -6.76 -2.68
N SER A 38 9.99 -7.50 -2.69
CA SER A 38 10.72 -7.83 -1.46
C SER A 38 11.24 -6.57 -0.76
N TYR A 39 11.84 -5.65 -1.52
CA TYR A 39 12.37 -4.42 -0.95
C TYR A 39 11.27 -3.47 -0.46
N ALA A 40 10.18 -3.33 -1.23
CA ALA A 40 9.04 -2.49 -0.89
C ALA A 40 8.42 -2.94 0.44
N CYS A 41 8.10 -4.22 0.57
CA CYS A 41 7.52 -4.79 1.79
C CYS A 41 8.47 -4.65 3.01
N LEU A 42 9.77 -4.91 2.82
CA LEU A 42 10.76 -4.74 3.91
C LEU A 42 10.85 -3.28 4.36
N SER A 43 10.91 -2.34 3.40
CA SER A 43 11.00 -0.91 3.70
C SER A 43 9.75 -0.42 4.44
N ARG A 44 8.57 -0.94 4.08
CA ARG A 44 7.30 -0.65 4.75
C ARG A 44 7.31 -1.13 6.20
N ILE A 45 7.63 -2.40 6.44
CA ILE A 45 7.69 -2.97 7.79
C ILE A 45 8.63 -2.15 8.67
N ARG A 46 9.83 -1.84 8.17
CA ARG A 46 10.80 -1.00 8.90
C ARG A 46 10.24 0.38 9.25
N SER A 47 9.59 1.04 8.30
CA SER A 47 9.00 2.36 8.52
C SER A 47 7.86 2.31 9.55
N GLN A 48 6.97 1.32 9.44
CA GLN A 48 5.82 1.18 10.33
C GLN A 48 6.27 0.87 11.77
N LEU A 49 7.21 -0.06 11.95
CA LEU A 49 7.79 -0.37 13.27
C LEU A 49 8.52 0.82 13.89
N ALA A 50 9.22 1.63 13.09
CA ALA A 50 9.87 2.85 13.57
C ALA A 50 8.85 3.88 14.05
N SER A 51 7.74 4.06 13.33
CA SER A 51 6.64 4.97 13.71
C SER A 51 5.92 4.51 14.98
N LEU A 52 5.69 3.20 15.14
CA LEU A 52 5.07 2.63 16.33
C LEU A 52 5.89 2.91 17.60
N ASN A 53 7.21 2.87 17.51
CA ASN A 53 8.11 3.14 18.63
C ASN A 53 8.40 4.64 18.87
N GLY A 54 7.72 5.53 18.15
CA GLY A 54 7.86 6.97 18.27
C GLY A 54 7.01 7.61 19.37
N LYS A 55 7.05 8.94 19.42
CA LYS A 55 6.35 9.80 20.41
C LYS A 55 4.82 9.71 20.39
N LEU A 56 4.23 8.98 19.43
CA LEU A 56 2.78 8.83 19.35
C LEU A 56 2.22 8.04 20.54
N LYS A 57 3.04 7.20 21.20
CA LYS A 57 2.61 6.41 22.37
C LYS A 57 2.15 7.25 23.56
N ASP A 58 2.57 8.52 23.64
CA ASP A 58 2.28 9.39 24.78
C ASP A 58 0.97 10.20 24.60
N ALA A 59 0.28 10.05 23.46
CA ALA A 59 -0.99 10.72 23.20
C ALA A 59 -2.17 10.02 23.90
N GLU A 60 -3.21 10.77 24.25
CA GLU A 60 -4.41 10.22 24.93
C GLU A 60 -5.22 9.26 24.03
N LYS A 61 -5.28 9.55 22.72
CA LYS A 61 -5.96 8.72 21.70
C LYS A 61 -5.07 8.60 20.45
N PRO A 62 -4.02 7.78 20.49
CA PRO A 62 -3.09 7.67 19.38
C PRO A 62 -3.73 6.92 18.21
N VAL A 63 -3.73 7.54 17.02
CA VAL A 63 -4.13 6.89 15.77
C VAL A 63 -2.97 6.98 14.79
N LEU A 64 -2.53 5.84 14.27
CA LEU A 64 -1.46 5.76 13.29
C LEU A 64 -2.02 5.29 11.95
N PHE A 65 -1.93 6.15 10.93
CA PHE A 65 -2.36 5.81 9.58
C PHE A 65 -1.19 5.25 8.76
N PHE A 66 -1.41 4.10 8.13
CA PHE A 66 -0.48 3.53 7.18
C PHE A 66 -0.93 3.78 5.73
N GLU A 67 -0.04 4.32 4.89
CA GLU A 67 -0.26 4.36 3.44
C GLU A 67 -0.02 2.95 2.88
N ARG A 68 -1.10 2.16 2.73
CA ARG A 68 -1.10 0.72 2.41
C ARG A 68 -0.60 -0.14 3.57
N SER A 69 -0.46 -1.44 3.33
CA SER A 69 -0.10 -2.47 4.31
C SER A 69 0.69 -3.59 3.67
N VAL A 70 1.33 -4.43 4.50
CA VAL A 70 1.99 -5.66 4.04
C VAL A 70 1.02 -6.59 3.28
N TYR A 71 -0.27 -6.55 3.64
CA TYR A 71 -1.32 -7.32 2.97
C TYR A 71 -1.53 -6.87 1.51
N SER A 72 -1.55 -5.56 1.26
CA SER A 72 -1.67 -5.06 -0.12
C SER A 72 -0.40 -5.34 -0.93
N ASP A 73 0.79 -5.28 -0.31
CA ASP A 73 2.03 -5.67 -0.99
C ASP A 73 1.93 -7.12 -1.52
N ARG A 74 1.50 -8.09 -0.68
CA ARG A 74 1.38 -9.50 -1.10
C ARG A 74 0.18 -9.79 -2.00
N TYR A 75 -1.03 -9.48 -1.53
CA TYR A 75 -2.28 -9.97 -2.14
C TYR A 75 -2.77 -9.12 -3.31
N ILE A 76 -2.24 -7.90 -3.46
CA ILE A 76 -2.57 -7.03 -4.58
C ILE A 76 -1.40 -6.96 -5.55
N PHE A 77 -0.26 -6.40 -5.13
CA PHE A 77 0.82 -6.08 -6.06
C PHE A 77 1.65 -7.30 -6.46
N ALA A 78 2.19 -8.04 -5.48
CA ALA A 78 3.02 -9.21 -5.76
C ALA A 78 2.20 -10.34 -6.42
N SER A 79 1.00 -10.62 -5.92
CA SER A 79 0.08 -11.59 -6.56
C SER A 79 -0.27 -11.20 -8.00
N ASN A 80 -0.52 -9.92 -8.30
CA ASN A 80 -0.77 -9.47 -9.68
C ASN A 80 0.43 -9.67 -10.60
N LEU A 81 1.64 -9.39 -10.11
CA LEU A 81 2.88 -9.57 -10.88
C LEU A 81 3.15 -11.05 -11.14
N TYR A 82 2.90 -11.91 -10.17
CA TYR A 82 2.96 -13.35 -10.36
C TYR A 82 1.97 -13.85 -11.41
N GLU A 83 0.69 -13.47 -11.30
CA GLU A 83 -0.37 -13.83 -12.26
C GLU A 83 -0.15 -13.26 -13.66
N SER A 84 0.74 -12.27 -13.81
CA SER A 84 1.14 -11.65 -15.08
C SER A 84 2.50 -12.16 -15.58
N ASP A 85 2.95 -13.32 -15.12
CA ASP A 85 4.23 -13.96 -15.49
C ASP A 85 5.47 -13.09 -15.23
N CYS A 86 5.37 -12.08 -14.36
CA CYS A 86 6.48 -11.21 -13.99
C CYS A 86 7.27 -11.73 -12.78
N MET A 87 6.78 -12.79 -12.12
CA MET A 87 7.52 -13.61 -11.17
C MET A 87 7.25 -15.07 -11.49
N ASN A 88 8.28 -15.90 -11.51
CA ASN A 88 8.10 -17.33 -11.70
C ASN A 88 7.68 -18.03 -10.39
N GLU A 89 7.33 -19.31 -10.47
CA GLU A 89 6.93 -20.16 -9.33
C GLU A 89 7.93 -20.13 -8.17
N THR A 90 9.24 -20.11 -8.46
CA THR A 90 10.29 -20.11 -7.43
C THR A 90 10.31 -18.76 -6.72
N GLU A 91 10.29 -17.66 -7.47
CA GLU A 91 10.24 -16.31 -6.91
C GLU A 91 8.98 -16.08 -6.08
N TRP A 92 7.82 -16.55 -6.56
CA TRP A 92 6.57 -16.43 -5.84
C TRP A 92 6.54 -17.26 -4.56
N THR A 93 7.05 -18.49 -4.59
CA THR A 93 7.15 -19.35 -3.40
C THR A 93 8.06 -18.73 -2.35
N ILE A 94 9.24 -18.24 -2.75
CA ILE A 94 10.20 -17.59 -1.83
C ILE A 94 9.59 -16.32 -1.25
N TYR A 95 8.95 -15.48 -2.07
CA TYR A 95 8.33 -14.25 -1.58
C TYR A 95 7.23 -14.53 -0.55
N GLN A 96 6.40 -15.55 -0.78
CA GLN A 96 5.35 -15.93 0.15
C GLN A 96 5.90 -16.45 1.49
N ASP A 97 6.89 -17.35 1.45
CA ASP A 97 7.56 -17.90 2.64
C ASP A 97 8.23 -16.79 3.45
N TRP A 98 8.97 -15.91 2.78
CA TRP A 98 9.60 -14.74 3.40
C TRP A 98 8.57 -13.79 4.02
N HIS A 99 7.45 -13.53 3.33
CA HIS A 99 6.38 -12.68 3.84
C HIS A 99 5.68 -13.33 5.05
N ASP A 100 5.40 -14.63 5.01
CA ASP A 100 4.81 -15.38 6.13
C ASP A 100 5.73 -15.33 7.35
N TRP A 101 7.04 -15.57 7.16
CA TRP A 101 8.03 -15.47 8.23
C TRP A 101 8.08 -14.06 8.85
N LEU A 102 8.13 -13.01 8.03
CA LEU A 102 8.15 -11.63 8.53
C LEU A 102 6.90 -11.27 9.34
N ASN A 103 5.72 -11.68 8.88
CA ASN A 103 4.49 -11.43 9.62
C ASN A 103 4.42 -12.26 10.90
N ASN A 104 5.00 -13.47 10.95
CA ASN A 104 5.10 -14.21 12.20
C ASN A 104 6.00 -13.51 13.23
N GLN A 105 7.04 -12.79 12.78
CA GLN A 105 7.96 -12.06 13.68
C GLN A 105 7.42 -10.68 14.11
N PHE A 106 6.78 -9.94 13.20
CA PHE A 106 6.43 -8.52 13.40
C PHE A 106 4.93 -8.23 13.25
N GLY A 107 4.15 -9.17 12.75
CA GLY A 107 2.75 -8.97 12.34
C GLY A 107 1.84 -8.55 13.48
N GLN A 108 2.03 -9.12 14.68
CA GLN A 108 1.21 -8.76 15.85
C GLN A 108 1.31 -7.26 16.19
N SER A 109 2.47 -6.63 15.98
CA SER A 109 2.63 -5.19 16.20
C SER A 109 2.05 -4.34 15.08
N LEU A 110 1.74 -4.94 13.93
CA LEU A 110 1.29 -4.29 12.71
C LEU A 110 -0.14 -4.70 12.32
N GLU A 111 -0.87 -5.37 13.23
CA GLU A 111 -2.28 -5.70 13.03
C GLU A 111 -3.11 -4.42 12.87
N LEU A 112 -4.13 -4.50 12.02
CA LEU A 112 -4.96 -3.35 11.68
C LEU A 112 -6.27 -3.38 12.46
N ASP A 113 -6.57 -2.28 13.15
CA ASP A 113 -7.87 -2.08 13.80
C ASP A 113 -8.97 -1.72 12.78
N GLY A 114 -8.59 -1.14 11.63
CA GLY A 114 -9.52 -0.73 10.59
C GLY A 114 -8.82 -0.40 9.27
N ILE A 115 -9.58 -0.46 8.16
CA ILE A 115 -9.08 -0.14 6.82
C ILE A 115 -9.93 0.97 6.20
N ILE A 116 -9.28 1.98 5.64
CA ILE A 116 -9.94 3.00 4.82
C ILE A 116 -9.62 2.72 3.35
N TYR A 117 -10.61 2.30 2.57
CA TYR A 117 -10.48 2.05 1.15
C TYR A 117 -10.84 3.30 0.34
N LEU A 118 -9.82 3.94 -0.25
CA LEU A 118 -9.99 5.05 -1.18
C LEU A 118 -10.31 4.51 -2.59
N ARG A 119 -11.59 4.42 -2.90
CA ARG A 119 -12.09 3.84 -4.15
C ARG A 119 -12.14 4.88 -5.26
N ALA A 120 -11.43 4.61 -6.34
CA ALA A 120 -11.47 5.38 -7.59
C ALA A 120 -11.46 4.43 -8.78
N THR A 121 -12.06 4.88 -9.89
CA THR A 121 -12.04 4.17 -11.16
C THR A 121 -10.61 4.09 -11.75
N PRO A 122 -10.27 3.03 -12.50
CA PRO A 122 -8.99 2.92 -13.20
C PRO A 122 -8.66 4.13 -14.07
N GLU A 123 -9.65 4.69 -14.77
CA GLU A 123 -9.51 5.87 -15.62
C GLU A 123 -9.16 7.11 -14.78
N LYS A 124 -9.82 7.28 -13.62
CA LYS A 124 -9.48 8.36 -12.70
C LYS A 124 -8.06 8.19 -12.16
N CYS A 125 -7.66 6.98 -11.78
CA CYS A 125 -6.29 6.68 -11.36
C CYS A 125 -5.27 7.02 -12.45
N LEU A 126 -5.54 6.64 -13.70
CA LEU A 126 -4.69 6.94 -14.85
C LEU A 126 -4.55 8.46 -15.05
N SER A 127 -5.66 9.20 -15.02
CA SER A 127 -5.62 10.67 -15.10
C SER A 127 -4.77 11.30 -13.99
N ARG A 128 -4.83 10.75 -12.77
CA ARG A 128 -4.04 11.22 -11.62
C ARG A 128 -2.55 10.87 -11.76
N ILE A 129 -2.21 9.76 -12.40
CA ILE A 129 -0.81 9.41 -12.73
C ILE A 129 -0.22 10.47 -13.69
N TYR A 130 -0.97 10.83 -14.73
CA TYR A 130 -0.55 11.89 -15.65
C TYR A 130 -0.40 13.25 -14.95
N LEU A 131 -1.38 13.65 -14.13
CA LEU A 131 -1.32 14.91 -13.36
C LEU A 131 -0.15 14.94 -12.37
N ARG A 132 0.19 13.80 -11.76
CA ARG A 132 1.31 13.71 -10.81
C ARG A 132 2.67 13.84 -11.49
N GLY A 133 2.79 13.44 -12.75
CA GLY A 133 3.99 13.66 -13.56
C GLY A 133 5.23 12.91 -13.09
N ARG A 134 5.08 11.73 -12.46
CA ARG A 134 6.24 10.85 -12.16
C ARG A 134 6.67 10.14 -13.43
N ASN A 135 7.93 10.32 -13.82
CA ASN A 135 8.47 9.81 -15.08
C ASN A 135 8.37 8.28 -15.17
N GLU A 136 8.60 7.59 -14.06
CA GLU A 136 8.62 6.12 -13.98
C GLU A 136 7.24 5.48 -14.22
N GLU A 137 6.17 6.25 -14.09
CA GLU A 137 4.78 5.75 -14.12
C GLU A 137 4.02 6.15 -15.39
N GLN A 138 4.60 6.99 -16.26
CA GLN A 138 3.93 7.48 -17.46
C GLN A 138 3.59 6.37 -18.48
N GLY A 139 4.31 5.24 -18.40
CA GLY A 139 4.10 4.07 -19.27
C GLY A 139 3.09 3.05 -18.73
N ILE A 140 2.47 3.28 -17.57
CA ILE A 140 1.55 2.31 -16.97
C ILE A 140 0.26 2.21 -17.81
N PRO A 141 -0.10 1.03 -18.35
CA PRO A 141 -1.31 0.88 -19.15
C PRO A 141 -2.56 0.83 -18.26
N LEU A 142 -3.71 1.23 -18.82
CA LEU A 142 -5.00 1.17 -18.14
C LEU A 142 -5.34 -0.25 -17.66
N GLU A 143 -5.04 -1.27 -18.48
CA GLU A 143 -5.27 -2.69 -18.16
C GLU A 143 -4.59 -3.11 -16.84
N TYR A 144 -3.39 -2.59 -16.57
CA TYR A 144 -2.70 -2.86 -15.30
C TYR A 144 -3.48 -2.27 -14.11
N LEU A 145 -4.02 -1.06 -14.26
CA LEU A 145 -4.84 -0.42 -13.23
C LEU A 145 -6.18 -1.14 -13.03
N GLU A 146 -6.78 -1.67 -14.09
CA GLU A 146 -8.00 -2.48 -14.02
C GLU A 146 -7.78 -3.78 -13.23
N LYS A 147 -6.66 -4.48 -13.46
CA LYS A 147 -6.30 -5.68 -12.70
C LYS A 147 -6.11 -5.37 -11.21
N LEU A 148 -5.39 -4.30 -10.89
CA LEU A 148 -5.23 -3.84 -9.50
C LEU A 148 -6.58 -3.46 -8.89
N HIS A 149 -7.43 -2.73 -9.61
CA HIS A 149 -8.75 -2.33 -9.15
C HIS A 149 -9.62 -3.55 -8.81
N SER A 150 -9.69 -4.54 -9.70
CA SER A 150 -10.44 -5.78 -9.49
C SER A 150 -9.97 -6.53 -8.22
N LYS A 151 -8.66 -6.60 -7.97
CA LYS A 151 -8.13 -7.20 -6.74
C LYS A 151 -8.53 -6.41 -5.48
N HIS A 152 -8.52 -5.08 -5.53
CA HIS A 152 -8.98 -4.26 -4.40
C HIS A 152 -10.48 -4.42 -4.16
N GLU A 153 -11.31 -4.46 -5.21
CA GLU A 153 -12.76 -4.70 -5.07
C GLU A 153 -13.03 -6.08 -4.46
N SER A 154 -12.33 -7.12 -4.94
CA SER A 154 -12.44 -8.48 -4.38
C SER A 154 -12.04 -8.54 -2.90
N TRP A 155 -11.03 -7.79 -2.49
CA TRP A 155 -10.56 -7.79 -1.10
C TRP A 155 -11.40 -6.91 -0.17
N LEU A 156 -11.60 -5.65 -0.54
CA LEU A 156 -12.07 -4.59 0.37
C LEU A 156 -13.57 -4.29 0.23
N LEU A 157 -14.17 -4.58 -0.93
CA LEU A 157 -15.61 -4.35 -1.14
C LEU A 157 -16.42 -5.65 -1.03
N HIS A 158 -16.02 -6.68 -1.77
CA HIS A 158 -16.74 -7.96 -1.83
C HIS A 158 -16.27 -8.96 -0.76
N ARG A 159 -15.07 -8.76 -0.20
CA ARG A 159 -14.44 -9.65 0.80
C ARG A 159 -14.36 -11.11 0.36
N THR A 160 -14.15 -11.33 -0.94
CA THR A 160 -14.03 -12.65 -1.57
C THR A 160 -12.58 -13.13 -1.70
N LEU A 161 -11.61 -12.20 -1.65
CA LEU A 161 -10.19 -12.54 -1.67
C LEU A 161 -9.78 -13.17 -0.32
N LYS A 162 -9.32 -14.42 -0.36
CA LYS A 162 -8.81 -15.12 0.83
C LYS A 162 -7.34 -14.78 1.07
N THR A 163 -6.99 -14.61 2.34
CA THR A 163 -5.62 -14.37 2.81
C THR A 163 -5.24 -15.42 3.85
N ASN A 164 -3.96 -15.52 4.18
CA ASN A 164 -3.45 -16.31 5.30
C ASN A 164 -3.67 -15.64 6.67
N PHE A 165 -4.43 -14.55 6.73
CA PHE A 165 -4.64 -13.74 7.93
C PHE A 165 -6.14 -13.66 8.24
N ASP A 166 -6.64 -14.64 8.98
CA ASP A 166 -8.08 -14.81 9.23
C ASP A 166 -8.75 -13.55 9.79
N TYR A 167 -8.06 -12.82 10.68
CA TYR A 167 -8.60 -11.62 11.33
C TYR A 167 -9.02 -10.53 10.33
N LEU A 168 -8.40 -10.45 9.14
CA LEU A 168 -8.73 -9.48 8.10
C LEU A 168 -10.16 -9.63 7.56
N GLN A 169 -10.79 -10.79 7.74
CA GLN A 169 -12.19 -11.01 7.37
C GLN A 169 -13.18 -10.31 8.30
N GLU A 170 -12.73 -9.89 9.49
CA GLU A 170 -13.57 -9.21 10.47
C GLU A 170 -13.19 -7.73 10.64
N VAL A 171 -11.99 -7.32 10.22
CA VAL A 171 -11.53 -5.92 10.30
C VAL A 171 -12.55 -4.97 9.65
N PRO A 172 -13.00 -3.91 10.34
CA PRO A 172 -13.90 -2.91 9.79
C PRO A 172 -13.29 -2.17 8.58
N ILE A 173 -14.10 -1.94 7.55
CA ILE A 173 -13.67 -1.26 6.31
C ILE A 173 -14.56 -0.04 6.04
N LEU A 174 -13.97 1.14 5.98
CA LEU A 174 -14.60 2.36 5.49
C LEU A 174 -14.27 2.55 4.00
N THR A 175 -15.27 2.43 3.14
CA THR A 175 -15.10 2.73 1.69
C THR A 175 -15.48 4.17 1.38
N LEU A 176 -14.53 4.92 0.79
CA LEU A 176 -14.69 6.30 0.37
C LEU A 176 -14.57 6.39 -1.16
N ASP A 177 -15.64 6.81 -1.83
CA ASP A 177 -15.57 7.16 -3.26
C ASP A 177 -14.82 8.49 -3.41
N VAL A 178 -13.70 8.45 -4.11
CA VAL A 178 -12.84 9.60 -4.35
C VAL A 178 -12.66 9.86 -5.86
N ASN A 179 -13.70 9.64 -6.67
CA ASN A 179 -13.68 9.99 -8.09
C ASN A 179 -13.84 11.50 -8.35
N GLU A 180 -14.60 12.20 -7.49
CA GLU A 180 -14.77 13.65 -7.53
C GLU A 180 -13.48 14.41 -7.12
N ASP A 181 -13.45 15.73 -7.32
CA ASP A 181 -12.31 16.54 -6.87
C ASP A 181 -12.28 16.60 -5.34
N PHE A 182 -11.07 16.54 -4.78
CA PHE A 182 -10.85 16.47 -3.33
C PHE A 182 -11.38 17.72 -2.63
N LYS A 183 -11.29 18.88 -3.29
CA LYS A 183 -11.76 20.16 -2.74
C LYS A 183 -13.25 20.16 -2.44
N ASP A 184 -14.05 19.45 -3.24
CA ASP A 184 -15.51 19.46 -3.12
C ASP A 184 -16.02 18.48 -2.06
N LYS A 185 -15.20 17.49 -1.69
CA LYS A 185 -15.57 16.41 -0.75
C LYS A 185 -14.79 16.41 0.56
N HIS A 186 -13.75 17.24 0.70
CA HIS A 186 -12.83 17.22 1.83
C HIS A 186 -13.55 17.08 3.18
N ASP A 187 -14.50 17.98 3.47
CA ASP A 187 -15.15 18.04 4.77
C ASP A 187 -16.00 16.79 5.04
N SER A 188 -16.76 16.35 4.03
CA SER A 188 -17.54 15.11 4.10
C SER A 188 -16.67 13.87 4.32
N LEU A 189 -15.49 13.80 3.67
CA LEU A 189 -14.55 12.70 3.86
C LEU A 189 -13.99 12.70 5.28
N VAL A 190 -13.61 13.87 5.81
CA VAL A 190 -13.09 14.01 7.17
C VAL A 190 -14.14 13.62 8.21
N GLU A 191 -15.40 14.02 8.03
CA GLU A 191 -16.50 13.61 8.92
C GLU A 191 -16.69 12.10 8.95
N ARG A 192 -16.74 11.45 7.78
CA ARG A 192 -16.87 9.99 7.69
C ARG A 192 -15.70 9.25 8.32
N VAL A 193 -14.48 9.78 8.19
CA VAL A 193 -13.30 9.20 8.84
C VAL A 193 -13.40 9.34 10.37
N LYS A 194 -13.82 10.49 10.89
CA LYS A 194 -14.00 10.69 12.33
C LYS A 194 -15.08 9.76 12.91
N GLU A 195 -16.20 9.63 12.21
CA GLU A 195 -17.29 8.72 12.59
C GLU A 195 -16.78 7.28 12.63
N PHE A 196 -16.09 6.83 11.59
CA PHE A 196 -15.50 5.50 11.54
C PHE A 196 -14.52 5.24 12.69
N LEU A 197 -13.60 6.16 12.97
CA LEU A 197 -12.65 6.03 14.09
C LEU A 197 -13.33 6.01 15.46
N SER A 198 -14.55 6.55 15.60
CA SER A 198 -15.31 6.49 16.84
C SER A 198 -16.00 5.14 17.08
N THR A 199 -16.06 4.29 16.05
CA THR A 199 -16.63 2.92 16.13
C THR A 199 -15.59 1.83 16.41
N LEU A 200 -14.30 2.18 16.34
CA LEU A 200 -13.17 1.32 16.70
C LEU A 200 -12.87 1.45 18.20
#